data_AF-A0A4U9UL51-F1
#
_entry.id   AF-A0A4U9UL51-F1
#
_cell.length_a   1.000
_cell.length_b   1.000
_cell.length_c   1.000
_cell.angle_alpha   90.00
_cell.angle_beta   90.00
_cell.angle_gamma   90.00
#
_symmetry.space_group_name_H-M   'P 1'
#
loop_
_entity.id
_entity.type
_entity.pdbx_description
1 polymer ?
#
loop_
_entity_poly.entity_id
_entity_poly.type
_entity_poly.pdbx_seq_one_letter_code
_entity_poly.pdbx_strand_id
1 'polypeptide(L)'
;MAISKKPIAFSKKPANLENGLTSVIAQLKATISTMPNTRDMIVLIKPSKEARTKDVVRTIDLLKQQHISRYVIGTPHTDEEKQLLASIH
;
A
#
# COMPACT_ATOMS: atom_id res chain seq x y z
N MET A 1 22.89 19.38 -13.70
CA MET A 1 22.96 18.11 -12.93
C MET A 1 21.60 17.45 -12.98
N ALA A 2 21.47 16.31 -13.66
CA ALA A 2 20.20 15.59 -13.76
C ALA A 2 19.98 14.80 -12.46
N ILE A 3 19.04 15.24 -11.63
CA ILE A 3 18.67 14.53 -10.41
C ILE A 3 17.90 13.29 -10.86
N SER A 4 18.54 12.13 -10.78
CA SER A 4 17.94 10.84 -11.13
C SER A 4 16.72 10.60 -10.23
N LYS A 5 15.52 10.81 -10.77
CA LYS A 5 14.24 10.54 -10.11
C LYS A 5 13.97 9.04 -10.04
N LYS A 6 14.85 8.27 -9.38
CA LYS A 6 14.58 6.84 -9.17
C LYS A 6 13.44 6.70 -8.14
N PRO A 7 12.40 5.90 -8.44
CA PRO A 7 11.38 5.56 -7.45
C PRO A 7 12.05 4.94 -6.22
N ILE A 8 11.80 5.50 -5.04
CA ILE A 8 12.29 4.95 -3.78
C ILE A 8 11.27 3.90 -3.35
N ALA A 9 11.55 2.63 -3.64
CA ALA A 9 10.79 1.51 -3.09
C ALA A 9 11.25 1.25 -1.66
N PHE A 10 10.36 1.46 -0.67
CA PHE A 10 10.67 1.24 0.74
C PHE A 10 9.69 0.21 1.31
N SER A 11 10.21 -0.91 1.82
CA SER A 11 9.43 -1.94 2.50
C SER A 11 9.80 -1.94 3.98
N LYS A 12 8.88 -1.45 4.82
CA LYS A 12 9.02 -1.49 6.28
C LYS A 12 7.75 -2.08 6.85
N LYS A 13 7.90 -3.11 7.68
CA LYS A 13 6.77 -3.63 8.45
C LYS A 13 6.30 -2.53 9.41
N PRO A 14 5.02 -2.12 9.35
CA PRO A 14 4.51 -1.15 10.31
C PRO A 14 4.58 -1.75 11.72
N ALA A 15 4.98 -0.92 12.68
CA ALA A 15 4.90 -1.31 14.09
C ALA A 15 3.42 -1.37 14.50
N ASN A 16 3.02 -2.40 15.23
CA ASN A 16 1.65 -2.62 15.72
C ASN A 16 0.58 -2.85 14.63
N LEU A 17 0.72 -3.94 13.88
CA LEU A 17 -0.37 -4.49 13.05
C LEU A 17 -1.65 -4.79 13.87
N GLU A 18 -1.51 -5.00 15.18
CA GLU A 18 -2.61 -5.24 16.12
C GLU A 18 -3.54 -4.03 16.30
N ASN A 19 -3.07 -2.83 15.99
CA ASN A 19 -3.87 -1.59 16.10
C ASN A 19 -4.87 -1.39 14.95
N GLY A 20 -4.98 -2.38 14.06
CA GLY A 20 -5.90 -2.36 12.93
C GLY A 20 -5.43 -1.52 11.75
N LEU A 21 -6.03 -1.79 10.59
CA LEU A 21 -5.63 -1.23 9.29
C LEU A 21 -5.60 0.30 9.26
N THR A 22 -6.57 0.97 9.89
CA THR A 22 -6.66 2.43 9.90
C THR A 22 -5.45 3.09 10.59
N SER A 23 -5.02 2.54 11.72
CA SER A 23 -3.85 3.06 12.45
C SER A 23 -2.56 2.87 11.64
N VAL A 24 -2.43 1.70 11.01
CA VAL A 24 -1.29 1.40 10.12
C VAL A 24 -1.24 2.38 8.94
N ILE A 25 -2.37 2.65 8.29
CA ILE A 25 -2.45 3.62 7.19
C ILE A 25 -2.06 5.03 7.64
N ALA A 26 -2.53 5.47 8.81
CA ALA A 26 -2.21 6.79 9.35
C ALA A 26 -0.69 6.95 9.59
N GLN A 27 -0.05 5.94 10.16
CA GLN A 27 1.40 5.93 10.39
C GLN A 27 2.20 5.94 9.07
N LEU A 28 1.77 5.15 8.09
CA LEU A 28 2.42 5.11 6.77
C LEU A 28 2.28 6.45 6.04
N LYS A 29 1.10 7.06 6.05
CA LYS A 29 0.89 8.40 5.48
C LYS A 29 1.75 9.47 6.14
N ALA A 30 1.83 9.46 7.48
CA ALA A 30 2.69 10.39 8.21
C ALA A 30 4.15 10.22 7.76
N THR A 31 4.62 8.98 7.63
CA THR A 31 5.98 8.67 7.15
C THR A 31 6.20 9.16 5.71
N ILE A 32 5.31 8.82 4.78
CA ILE A 32 5.40 9.23 3.37
C ILE A 32 5.38 10.76 3.24
N SER A 33 4.58 11.47 4.04
CA SER A 33 4.50 12.93 4.01
C SER A 33 5.82 13.63 4.34
N THR A 34 6.71 12.96 5.08
CA THR A 34 8.05 13.47 5.42
C THR A 34 9.11 13.13 4.38
N MET A 35 8.81 12.26 3.41
CA MET A 35 9.76 11.86 2.38
C MET A 35 9.80 12.87 1.23
N PRO A 36 10.99 13.35 0.81
CA PRO A 36 11.09 14.26 -0.31
C PRO A 36 10.62 13.58 -1.60
N ASN A 37 9.84 14.31 -2.40
CA ASN A 37 9.33 13.86 -3.71
C ASN A 37 8.43 12.61 -3.70
N THR A 38 7.88 12.20 -2.55
CA THR A 38 6.98 11.06 -2.45
C THR A 38 5.58 11.57 -2.07
N ARG A 39 4.62 11.50 -3.01
CA ARG A 39 3.25 12.02 -2.78
C ARG A 39 2.15 10.98 -2.92
N ASP A 40 2.47 9.81 -3.43
CA ASP A 40 1.47 8.85 -3.88
C ASP A 40 1.71 7.48 -3.24
N MET A 41 0.63 6.83 -2.81
CA MET A 41 0.67 5.54 -2.12
C MET A 41 -0.21 4.56 -2.88
N ILE A 42 0.34 3.39 -3.21
CA ILE A 42 -0.43 2.25 -3.75
C ILE A 42 -0.48 1.17 -2.68
N VAL A 43 -1.67 0.61 -2.46
CA VAL A 43 -1.86 -0.50 -1.51
C VAL A 43 -2.10 -1.80 -2.24
N LEU A 44 -1.26 -2.81 -1.99
CA LEU A 44 -1.46 -4.18 -2.46
C LEU A 44 -2.17 -4.99 -1.38
N ILE A 45 -3.39 -5.43 -1.66
CA ILE A 45 -4.20 -6.27 -0.79
C ILE A 45 -4.00 -7.72 -1.23
N LYS A 46 -3.44 -8.58 -0.37
CA LYS A 46 -3.31 -10.03 -0.63
C LYS A 46 -4.24 -10.80 0.33
N PRO A 47 -5.49 -11.10 -0.06
CA PRO A 47 -6.39 -11.88 0.77
C PRO A 47 -5.85 -13.31 0.94
N SER A 48 -6.05 -13.90 2.12
CA SER A 48 -5.82 -15.34 2.31
C SER A 48 -6.89 -16.16 1.59
N LYS A 49 -6.64 -17.46 1.38
CA LYS A 49 -7.65 -18.37 0.79
C LYS A 49 -8.94 -18.45 1.62
N GLU A 50 -8.87 -18.13 2.90
CA GLU A 50 -9.98 -18.15 3.85
C GLU A 50 -10.70 -16.80 3.95
N ALA A 51 -10.16 -15.74 3.33
CA ALA A 51 -10.75 -14.41 3.38
C ALA A 51 -12.10 -14.42 2.65
N ARG A 52 -13.15 -13.99 3.35
CA ARG A 52 -14.48 -13.85 2.75
C ARG A 52 -14.51 -12.57 1.92
N THR A 53 -15.27 -12.59 0.82
CA THR A 53 -15.45 -11.40 -0.04
C THR A 53 -15.84 -10.15 0.76
N LYS A 54 -16.69 -10.29 1.77
CA LYS A 54 -17.09 -9.16 2.65
C LYS A 54 -15.93 -8.51 3.39
N ASP A 55 -14.92 -9.29 3.77
CA ASP A 55 -13.76 -8.80 4.52
C ASP A 55 -12.83 -7.99 3.58
N VAL A 56 -12.74 -8.41 2.30
CA VAL A 56 -12.04 -7.66 1.24
C VAL A 56 -12.77 -6.36 0.88
N VAL A 57 -14.09 -6.40 0.69
CA VAL A 57 -14.90 -5.21 0.41
C VAL A 57 -14.78 -4.20 1.56
N ARG A 58 -14.91 -4.66 2.80
CA ARG A 58 -14.71 -3.80 3.98
C ARG A 58 -13.33 -3.15 4.00
N THR A 59 -12.29 -3.90 3.62
CA THR A 59 -10.91 -3.38 3.51
C THR A 59 -10.85 -2.25 2.47
N ILE A 60 -11.45 -2.44 1.30
CA ILE A 60 -11.49 -1.42 0.23
C ILE A 60 -12.25 -0.17 0.70
N ASP A 61 -13.36 -0.33 1.40
CA ASP A 61 -14.13 0.80 1.91
C ASP A 61 -13.32 1.62 2.93
N LEU A 62 -12.56 0.94 3.80
CA LEU A 62 -11.63 1.61 4.72
C LEU A 62 -10.54 2.38 3.95
N LEU A 63 -9.99 1.82 2.87
CA LEU A 63 -9.01 2.52 2.03
C LEU A 63 -9.61 3.79 1.40
N LYS A 64 -10.85 3.71 0.89
CA LYS A 64 -11.57 4.86 0.32
C LYS A 64 -11.83 5.95 1.35
N GLN A 65 -12.27 5.58 2.56
CA GLN A 65 -12.45 6.53 3.68
C GLN A 65 -11.14 7.23 4.05
N GLN A 66 -10.01 6.55 3.83
CA GLN A 66 -8.68 7.08 4.02
C GLN A 66 -8.14 7.78 2.76
N HIS A 67 -8.95 8.15 1.77
CA HIS A 67 -8.49 8.83 0.54
C HIS A 67 -7.35 8.09 -0.18
N ILE A 68 -7.30 6.76 -0.10
CA ILE A 68 -6.37 5.93 -0.86
C ILE A 68 -7.08 5.51 -2.14
N SER A 69 -6.77 6.20 -3.23
CA SER A 69 -7.44 5.98 -4.53
C SER A 69 -6.84 4.84 -5.34
N ARG A 70 -5.59 4.45 -5.07
CA ARG A 70 -4.87 3.43 -5.83
C ARG A 70 -4.64 2.18 -4.98
N TYR A 71 -5.29 1.09 -5.35
CA TYR A 71 -5.11 -0.21 -4.72
C TYR A 71 -5.16 -1.32 -5.76
N VAL A 72 -4.46 -2.43 -5.46
CA VAL A 72 -4.46 -3.64 -6.27
C VAL A 72 -4.83 -4.80 -5.36
N ILE A 73 -5.72 -5.68 -5.82
CA ILE A 73 -6.05 -6.92 -5.13
C ILE A 73 -5.21 -8.00 -5.79
N GLY A 74 -4.20 -8.45 -5.06
CA GLY A 74 -3.27 -9.47 -5.50
C GLY A 74 -3.78 -10.88 -5.21
N THR A 75 -3.39 -11.81 -6.06
CA THR A 75 -3.58 -13.24 -5.81
C THR A 75 -2.44 -13.77 -4.93
N PRO A 76 -2.68 -14.80 -4.10
CA PRO A 76 -1.66 -15.35 -3.20
C PRO A 76 -0.48 -16.01 -3.92
N HIS A 77 -0.57 -16.19 -5.24
CA HIS A 77 0.51 -16.66 -6.09
C HIS A 77 1.02 -15.50 -6.96
N THR A 78 2.33 -15.31 -6.99
CA THR A 78 3.14 -14.53 -7.96
C THR A 78 3.45 -13.03 -7.77
N ASP A 79 4.52 -12.63 -8.50
CA ASP A 79 5.32 -11.41 -8.61
C ASP A 79 4.59 -10.07 -8.85
N GLU A 80 3.34 -9.93 -8.42
CA GLU A 80 2.56 -8.69 -8.56
C GLU A 80 3.26 -7.50 -7.90
N GLU A 81 4.01 -7.72 -6.82
CA GLU A 81 4.81 -6.69 -6.18
C GLU A 81 5.90 -6.14 -7.14
N LYS A 82 6.54 -7.01 -7.94
CA LYS A 82 7.53 -6.58 -8.94
C LYS A 82 6.87 -5.87 -10.11
N GLN A 83 5.71 -6.34 -10.59
CA GLN A 83 4.95 -5.65 -11.64
C GLN A 83 4.45 -4.28 -11.18
N LEU A 84 3.96 -4.19 -9.94
CA LEU A 84 3.51 -2.93 -9.35
C LEU A 84 4.67 -1.94 -9.31
N LEU A 85 5.83 -2.37 -8.80
CA LEU A 85 7.05 -1.55 -8.75
C LEU A 85 7.55 -1.16 -10.15
N ALA A 86 7.42 -2.04 -11.15
CA ALA A 86 7.79 -1.75 -12.53
C ALA A 86 6.87 -0.72 -13.21
N SER A 87 5.59 -0.63 -12.79
CA SER A 87 4.61 0.33 -13.31
C SER A 87 4.78 1.77 -12.79
N ILE A 88 5.72 1.98 -11.86
CA ILE A 88 6.04 3.31 -11.27
C ILE A 88 7.20 3.99 -12.02
N HIS A 89 7.58 3.50 -13.21
CA HIS A 89 8.62 4.08 -14.07
C HIS A 89 8.09 5.08 -15.09
#